data_AF-J9WAE1-F1
#
_entry.id   AF-J9WAE1-F1
#
_cell.length_a   1.000
_cell.length_b   1.000
_cell.length_c   1.000
_cell.angle_alpha   90.00
_cell.angle_beta   90.00
_cell.angle_gamma   90.00
#
_symmetry.space_group_name_H-M   'P 1'
#
loop_
_entity.id
_entity.type
_entity.pdbx_description
1 polymer ?
#
loop_
_entity_poly.entity_id
_entity_poly.type
_entity_poly.pdbx_seq_one_letter_code
_entity_poly.pdbx_strand_id
1 'polypeptide(L)'
;MAFSVQMPALGESVTEGTVTRWLKQEGDTVELDEPLVEVSTDKVDTEIPSPAAGVLTKIVAQEDDTVEVGGELAVIGDEDGGSQAPSQQEPQAQSAPPAQPEAQPEPEPQPQAQPEPQPAQQSSGGGDATPVLMPELGESVTEGTVTRWLKKVGDSVQVDDALVEVSTDKVDTEIPSPVAGVLISITAEEDATVPVGGELARIGSGSEAAAPAAPQPPPAPKAEPKPEPAPQPQPQPQPQPQAQPKPEPTPAPAPQPKAAPEPKAQPAQAQPADASGDGTPYVTPLVRKLAAENNIDLSSVTGTGVGGRIRKQDVLAAAERKQQADKAPAAAAAPTPAAGEARKAAPAPTPAPALAHLRGTTQKASRIRQITANKTRESLQATAQLTQTHEVDMTRLVGLRARAKAAFAEREGVNLTFLPFIARAVIDALKIHPNVNASYNEETKEITYFDAEHLGFAVDTEQGLLSPVVHNAGDLSLAGLARAIADIAARARSGNLKPDELSGGTFTITNIGSQGALFDTPILVPPQAAMLGTGAIVKRPRVIVDEFGNESIGVRSICYLPLTYDHRLIDGADAGRFLTTIKHRLEEGAFEADLGL
;
A
#
# COMPACT_ATOMS: atom_id res chain seq x y z
N MET A 1 -55.06 -20.89 -21.26
CA MET A 1 -54.14 -20.13 -22.13
C MET A 1 -52.91 -19.78 -21.31
N ALA A 2 -51.76 -19.52 -21.96
CA ALA A 2 -50.53 -19.15 -21.28
C ALA A 2 -50.26 -17.64 -21.47
N PHE A 3 -50.12 -16.91 -20.37
CA PHE A 3 -49.75 -15.49 -20.35
C PHE A 3 -48.28 -15.36 -19.91
N SER A 4 -47.47 -14.71 -20.74
CA SER A 4 -46.08 -14.37 -20.43
C SER A 4 -46.06 -13.10 -19.59
N VAL A 5 -45.43 -13.16 -18.41
CA VAL A 5 -45.13 -12.02 -17.54
C VAL A 5 -43.81 -11.43 -18.01
N GLN A 6 -43.82 -10.18 -18.45
CA GLN A 6 -42.63 -9.49 -18.95
C GLN A 6 -42.19 -8.38 -17.99
N MET A 7 -40.88 -8.10 -17.97
CA MET A 7 -40.30 -6.96 -17.26
C MET A 7 -40.93 -5.64 -17.79
N PRO A 8 -41.69 -4.89 -16.98
CA PRO A 8 -42.30 -3.63 -17.42
C PRO A 8 -41.23 -2.52 -17.50
N ALA A 9 -41.57 -1.42 -18.18
CA ALA A 9 -40.70 -0.24 -18.18
C ALA A 9 -40.79 0.49 -16.83
N LEU A 10 -39.77 0.30 -15.97
CA LEU A 10 -39.71 0.86 -14.61
C LEU A 10 -39.26 2.34 -14.55
N GLY A 11 -39.07 2.99 -15.70
CA GLY A 11 -38.77 4.43 -15.81
C GLY A 11 -38.18 4.78 -17.18
N GLU A 12 -38.16 6.07 -17.54
CA GLU A 12 -37.61 6.53 -18.85
C GLU A 12 -36.10 6.27 -19.02
N SER A 13 -35.39 5.92 -17.94
CA SER A 13 -33.94 5.69 -17.92
C SER A 13 -33.51 4.29 -17.44
N VAL A 14 -34.45 3.38 -17.21
CA VAL A 14 -34.16 2.01 -16.73
C VAL A 14 -34.23 1.04 -17.90
N THR A 15 -33.14 0.33 -18.19
CA THR A 15 -33.03 -0.61 -19.32
C THR A 15 -33.10 -2.08 -18.90
N GLU A 16 -32.79 -2.38 -17.64
CA GLU A 16 -32.76 -3.73 -17.06
C GLU A 16 -33.06 -3.66 -15.56
N GLY A 17 -33.42 -4.80 -14.96
CA GLY A 17 -33.61 -4.96 -13.52
C GLY A 17 -33.20 -6.36 -13.05
N THR A 18 -32.71 -6.46 -11.83
CA THR A 18 -32.27 -7.73 -11.21
C THR A 18 -33.37 -8.28 -10.31
N VAL A 19 -33.74 -9.54 -10.48
CA VAL A 19 -34.73 -10.22 -9.64
C VAL A 19 -34.14 -10.42 -8.25
N THR A 20 -34.67 -9.74 -7.24
CA THR A 20 -34.19 -9.89 -5.85
C THR A 20 -34.87 -11.05 -5.15
N ARG A 21 -36.17 -11.25 -5.41
CA ARG A 21 -36.97 -12.26 -4.71
C ARG A 21 -38.26 -12.63 -5.43
N TRP A 22 -38.58 -13.92 -5.47
CA TRP A 22 -39.91 -14.38 -5.86
C TRP A 22 -40.88 -14.40 -4.65
N LEU A 23 -42.06 -13.79 -4.83
CA LEU A 23 -43.15 -13.78 -3.85
C LEU A 23 -44.12 -14.96 -4.04
N LYS A 24 -44.07 -15.61 -5.20
CA LYS A 24 -44.89 -16.76 -5.60
C LYS A 24 -44.01 -17.86 -6.22
N GLN A 25 -44.36 -19.11 -5.99
CA GLN A 25 -43.63 -20.29 -6.49
C GLN A 25 -44.35 -20.94 -7.68
N GLU A 26 -43.63 -21.76 -8.45
CA GLU A 26 -44.25 -22.57 -9.50
C GLU A 26 -45.34 -23.49 -8.91
N GLY A 27 -46.57 -23.35 -9.40
CA GLY A 27 -47.76 -24.04 -8.88
C GLY A 27 -48.68 -23.17 -8.01
N ASP A 28 -48.28 -21.96 -7.62
CA ASP A 28 -49.15 -21.05 -6.85
C ASP A 28 -50.22 -20.39 -7.74
N THR A 29 -51.44 -20.32 -7.21
CA THR A 29 -52.52 -19.50 -7.78
C THR A 29 -52.26 -18.01 -7.49
N VAL A 30 -52.48 -17.17 -8.50
CA VAL A 30 -52.27 -15.72 -8.47
C VAL A 30 -53.49 -14.99 -9.04
N GLU A 31 -53.89 -13.88 -8.41
CA GLU A 31 -54.94 -13.01 -8.91
C GLU A 31 -54.39 -11.91 -9.85
N LEU A 32 -55.28 -11.23 -10.58
CA LEU A 32 -54.92 -10.07 -11.39
C LEU A 32 -54.44 -8.94 -10.47
N ASP A 33 -53.37 -8.24 -10.87
CA ASP A 33 -52.70 -7.17 -10.12
C ASP A 33 -52.05 -7.61 -8.77
N GLU A 34 -51.95 -8.91 -8.48
CA GLU A 34 -51.26 -9.43 -7.28
C GLU A 34 -49.72 -9.43 -7.48
N PRO A 35 -48.89 -8.99 -6.50
CA PRO A 35 -47.43 -8.95 -6.64
C PRO A 35 -46.81 -10.35 -6.76
N LEU A 36 -45.96 -10.53 -7.78
CA LEU A 36 -45.33 -11.83 -8.12
C LEU A 36 -43.85 -11.90 -7.74
N VAL A 37 -43.12 -10.83 -7.98
CA VAL A 37 -41.66 -10.79 -7.93
C VAL A 37 -41.18 -9.37 -7.59
N GLU A 38 -40.18 -9.28 -6.73
CA GLU A 38 -39.45 -8.05 -6.43
C GLU A 38 -38.26 -7.92 -7.39
N VAL A 39 -38.10 -6.73 -7.98
CA VAL A 39 -37.01 -6.41 -8.90
C VAL A 39 -36.30 -5.14 -8.45
N SER A 40 -34.99 -5.23 -8.26
CA SER A 40 -34.12 -4.09 -8.00
C SER A 40 -33.67 -3.44 -9.29
N THR A 41 -33.66 -2.10 -9.30
CA THR A 41 -33.10 -1.28 -10.38
C THR A 41 -32.06 -0.32 -9.78
N ASP A 42 -31.29 0.36 -10.62
CA ASP A 42 -30.25 1.31 -10.18
C ASP A 42 -30.78 2.56 -9.43
N LYS A 43 -32.11 2.66 -9.23
CA LYS A 43 -32.79 3.76 -8.51
C LYS A 43 -33.78 3.30 -7.44
N VAL A 44 -34.56 2.23 -7.68
CA VAL A 44 -35.66 1.81 -6.77
C VAL A 44 -35.92 0.32 -6.90
N ASP A 45 -36.23 -0.35 -5.79
CA ASP A 45 -36.83 -1.69 -5.79
C ASP A 45 -38.33 -1.59 -6.08
N THR A 46 -38.85 -2.42 -6.99
CA THR A 46 -40.26 -2.39 -7.41
C THR A 46 -40.85 -3.80 -7.49
N GLU A 47 -42.03 -3.98 -6.89
CA GLU A 47 -42.83 -5.19 -7.04
C GLU A 47 -43.52 -5.21 -8.42
N ILE A 48 -43.40 -6.31 -9.16
CA ILE A 48 -44.09 -6.51 -10.44
C ILE A 48 -45.40 -7.26 -10.19
N PRO A 49 -46.56 -6.63 -10.48
CA PRO A 49 -47.88 -7.26 -10.32
C PRO A 49 -48.21 -8.19 -11.48
N SER A 50 -49.11 -9.15 -11.21
CA SER A 50 -49.55 -10.14 -12.18
C SER A 50 -50.44 -9.54 -13.28
N PRO A 51 -50.13 -9.73 -14.57
CA PRO A 51 -50.94 -9.23 -15.68
C PRO A 51 -52.22 -10.05 -15.94
N ALA A 52 -52.38 -11.21 -15.29
CA ALA A 52 -53.54 -12.08 -15.43
C ALA A 52 -53.74 -12.97 -14.17
N ALA A 53 -54.99 -13.33 -13.87
CA ALA A 53 -55.26 -14.37 -12.88
C ALA A 53 -55.00 -15.77 -13.47
N GLY A 54 -54.45 -16.68 -12.67
CA GLY A 54 -54.14 -18.06 -13.08
C GLY A 54 -53.19 -18.76 -12.11
N VAL A 55 -52.47 -19.78 -12.57
CA VAL A 55 -51.42 -20.49 -11.82
C VAL A 55 -50.06 -20.19 -12.43
N LEU A 56 -49.04 -19.91 -11.61
CA LEU A 56 -47.67 -19.71 -12.07
C LEU A 56 -47.09 -21.05 -12.57
N THR A 57 -47.04 -21.25 -13.88
CA THR A 57 -46.66 -22.55 -14.48
C THR A 57 -45.16 -22.74 -14.69
N LYS A 58 -44.40 -21.65 -14.82
CA LYS A 58 -42.94 -21.68 -14.97
C LYS A 58 -42.31 -20.33 -14.64
N ILE A 59 -41.22 -20.34 -13.87
CA ILE A 59 -40.31 -19.21 -13.67
C ILE A 59 -39.18 -19.30 -14.72
N VAL A 60 -38.89 -18.18 -15.38
CA VAL A 60 -37.91 -18.09 -16.48
C VAL A 60 -36.62 -17.38 -16.03
N ALA A 61 -36.74 -16.36 -15.17
CA ALA A 61 -35.63 -15.69 -14.50
C ALA A 61 -35.56 -16.08 -13.02
N GLN A 62 -34.42 -16.57 -12.55
CA GLN A 62 -34.20 -16.96 -11.16
C GLN A 62 -33.91 -15.74 -10.26
N GLU A 63 -33.84 -15.94 -8.95
CA GLU A 63 -33.28 -14.94 -8.05
C GLU A 63 -31.81 -14.66 -8.42
N ASP A 64 -31.37 -13.40 -8.28
CA ASP A 64 -30.12 -12.82 -8.77
C ASP A 64 -29.97 -12.70 -10.31
N ASP A 65 -30.91 -13.19 -11.14
CA ASP A 65 -30.86 -12.98 -12.60
C ASP A 65 -31.20 -11.53 -12.99
N THR A 66 -30.45 -10.98 -13.95
CA THR A 66 -30.70 -9.63 -14.52
C THR A 66 -31.42 -9.73 -15.86
N VAL A 67 -32.51 -8.98 -16.02
CA VAL A 67 -33.46 -9.09 -17.13
C VAL A 67 -33.72 -7.72 -17.74
N GLU A 68 -33.54 -7.61 -19.06
CA GLU A 68 -33.84 -6.38 -19.83
C GLU A 68 -35.35 -6.07 -19.84
N VAL A 69 -35.71 -4.80 -19.98
CA VAL A 69 -37.12 -4.37 -20.12
C VAL A 69 -37.77 -5.03 -21.35
N GLY A 70 -38.92 -5.69 -21.14
CA GLY A 70 -39.59 -6.55 -22.12
C GLY A 70 -39.14 -8.02 -22.11
N GLY A 71 -38.11 -8.38 -21.33
CA GLY A 71 -37.69 -9.76 -21.10
C GLY A 71 -38.73 -10.58 -20.33
N GLU A 72 -38.78 -11.89 -20.57
CA GLU A 72 -39.74 -12.81 -19.96
C GLU A 72 -39.29 -13.25 -18.56
N LEU A 73 -40.15 -13.03 -17.55
CA LEU A 73 -39.91 -13.36 -16.14
C LEU A 73 -40.54 -14.71 -15.77
N ALA A 74 -41.80 -14.94 -16.14
CA ALA A 74 -42.53 -16.18 -15.85
C ALA A 74 -43.75 -16.37 -16.77
N VAL A 75 -44.37 -17.55 -16.70
CA VAL A 75 -45.56 -17.92 -17.48
C VAL A 75 -46.70 -18.35 -16.57
N ILE A 76 -47.88 -17.74 -16.73
CA ILE A 76 -49.12 -18.03 -15.99
C ILE A 76 -50.07 -18.85 -16.89
N GLY A 77 -50.69 -19.90 -16.36
CA GLY A 77 -51.63 -20.77 -17.06
C GLY A 77 -52.99 -20.88 -16.37
N ASP A 78 -54.06 -21.18 -17.13
CA ASP A 78 -55.40 -21.44 -16.58
C ASP A 78 -55.46 -22.77 -15.82
N GLU A 79 -56.17 -22.79 -14.70
CA GLU A 79 -56.29 -23.94 -13.79
C GLU A 79 -57.43 -24.91 -14.18
N ASP A 80 -57.37 -25.50 -15.38
CA ASP A 80 -58.12 -26.74 -15.69
C ASP A 80 -57.54 -27.52 -16.90
N GLY A 81 -57.46 -28.86 -16.78
CA GLY A 81 -57.46 -29.77 -17.94
C GLY A 81 -56.13 -30.24 -18.58
N GLY A 82 -55.44 -31.18 -17.92
CA GLY A 82 -55.00 -32.49 -18.47
C GLY A 82 -54.22 -32.64 -19.81
N SER A 83 -53.19 -33.50 -19.77
CA SER A 83 -52.38 -34.08 -20.86
C SER A 83 -52.92 -34.10 -22.30
N GLN A 84 -52.11 -33.66 -23.28
CA GLN A 84 -51.89 -34.42 -24.52
C GLN A 84 -50.60 -34.05 -25.30
N ALA A 85 -50.15 -35.00 -26.12
CA ALA A 85 -48.96 -34.92 -26.99
C ALA A 85 -49.33 -34.46 -28.44
N PRO A 86 -48.36 -34.21 -29.35
CA PRO A 86 -48.52 -33.24 -30.44
C PRO A 86 -49.19 -33.77 -31.73
N SER A 87 -49.62 -32.86 -32.61
CA SER A 87 -50.00 -33.16 -34.00
C SER A 87 -49.79 -31.96 -34.95
N GLN A 88 -49.37 -32.30 -36.17
CA GLN A 88 -48.89 -31.46 -37.29
C GLN A 88 -49.99 -30.59 -37.97
N GLN A 89 -49.64 -29.43 -38.54
CA GLN A 89 -49.59 -29.21 -40.02
C GLN A 89 -49.18 -27.78 -40.48
N GLU A 90 -48.54 -27.75 -41.65
CA GLU A 90 -47.99 -26.64 -42.47
C GLU A 90 -48.95 -26.29 -43.67
N PRO A 91 -48.61 -25.47 -44.71
CA PRO A 91 -47.74 -24.28 -44.86
C PRO A 91 -48.34 -23.16 -45.81
N GLN A 92 -47.62 -22.03 -46.01
CA GLN A 92 -47.51 -21.25 -47.29
C GLN A 92 -46.41 -20.14 -47.14
N ALA A 93 -45.25 -20.21 -47.81
CA ALA A 93 -44.90 -19.76 -49.19
C ALA A 93 -44.73 -18.22 -49.31
N GLN A 94 -43.69 -17.57 -49.91
CA GLN A 94 -42.56 -17.92 -50.82
C GLN A 94 -41.32 -17.04 -50.50
N SER A 95 -40.04 -17.43 -50.69
CA SER A 95 -39.25 -17.29 -51.94
C SER A 95 -37.78 -17.76 -51.72
N ALA A 96 -37.02 -18.11 -52.76
CA ALA A 96 -35.69 -18.78 -52.69
C ALA A 96 -34.72 -18.33 -53.84
N PRO A 97 -33.53 -18.95 -54.07
CA PRO A 97 -32.30 -19.00 -53.25
C PRO A 97 -31.06 -18.49 -54.10
N PRO A 98 -29.77 -18.93 -54.01
CA PRO A 98 -29.16 -20.27 -53.72
C PRO A 98 -28.42 -20.28 -52.34
N ALA A 99 -27.55 -21.21 -51.92
CA ALA A 99 -26.84 -22.35 -52.56
C ALA A 99 -26.57 -23.54 -51.57
N GLN A 100 -25.56 -24.37 -51.86
CA GLN A 100 -25.14 -25.62 -51.16
C GLN A 100 -23.62 -25.91 -51.44
N PRO A 101 -22.91 -26.93 -50.86
CA PRO A 101 -23.41 -28.19 -50.24
C PRO A 101 -22.70 -28.76 -48.96
N GLU A 102 -23.31 -29.81 -48.36
CA GLU A 102 -22.70 -30.99 -47.64
C GLU A 102 -21.90 -30.81 -46.31
N ALA A 103 -21.92 -31.69 -45.29
CA ALA A 103 -22.65 -32.97 -45.00
C ALA A 103 -22.73 -33.28 -43.46
N GLN A 104 -23.53 -34.29 -43.07
CA GLN A 104 -23.78 -34.87 -41.71
C GLN A 104 -22.63 -35.80 -41.19
N PRO A 105 -22.62 -36.38 -39.94
CA PRO A 105 -23.71 -36.56 -38.95
C PRO A 105 -23.41 -36.41 -37.41
N GLU A 106 -24.51 -36.26 -36.65
CA GLU A 106 -24.92 -36.91 -35.36
C GLU A 106 -23.89 -37.49 -34.34
N PRO A 107 -24.01 -37.13 -33.03
CA PRO A 107 -23.39 -37.85 -31.91
C PRO A 107 -24.41 -38.60 -31.01
N GLU A 108 -24.08 -39.84 -30.62
CA GLU A 108 -24.80 -40.61 -29.57
C GLU A 108 -24.02 -40.66 -28.21
N PRO A 109 -24.67 -41.01 -27.08
CA PRO A 109 -24.30 -40.47 -25.76
C PRO A 109 -23.76 -41.49 -24.73
N GLN A 110 -23.04 -41.00 -23.71
CA GLN A 110 -22.76 -41.68 -22.42
C GLN A 110 -22.43 -40.64 -21.30
N PRO A 111 -22.49 -40.98 -19.99
CA PRO A 111 -23.64 -41.53 -19.28
C PRO A 111 -23.91 -40.83 -17.90
N GLN A 112 -24.93 -41.29 -17.19
CA GLN A 112 -25.47 -40.70 -15.95
C GLN A 112 -24.55 -40.82 -14.71
N ALA A 113 -24.69 -39.87 -13.78
CA ALA A 113 -24.13 -39.94 -12.42
C ALA A 113 -25.06 -40.66 -11.43
N GLN A 114 -24.48 -41.22 -10.35
CA GLN A 114 -25.20 -41.76 -9.18
C GLN A 114 -24.85 -40.97 -7.90
N PRO A 115 -25.68 -41.02 -6.84
CA PRO A 115 -25.78 -39.92 -5.86
C PRO A 115 -25.12 -40.13 -4.48
N GLU A 116 -24.91 -39.00 -3.80
CA GLU A 116 -24.90 -38.77 -2.33
C GLU A 116 -23.74 -39.38 -1.48
N PRO A 117 -23.34 -38.74 -0.36
CA PRO A 117 -24.19 -38.56 0.83
C PRO A 117 -24.13 -37.22 1.60
N GLN A 118 -25.19 -37.02 2.40
CA GLN A 118 -25.39 -35.92 3.36
C GLN A 118 -24.45 -36.00 4.60
N PRO A 119 -24.11 -34.86 5.25
CA PRO A 119 -23.49 -34.85 6.57
C PRO A 119 -24.52 -35.12 7.69
N ALA A 120 -24.15 -35.95 8.66
CA ALA A 120 -25.01 -36.30 9.79
C ALA A 120 -25.03 -35.24 10.91
N GLN A 121 -26.19 -35.08 11.56
CA GLN A 121 -26.30 -34.36 12.83
C GLN A 121 -25.46 -35.05 13.92
N GLN A 122 -24.74 -34.26 14.72
CA GLN A 122 -24.24 -34.66 16.03
C GLN A 122 -24.78 -33.73 17.11
N SER A 123 -25.34 -34.31 18.15
CA SER A 123 -25.78 -33.62 19.37
C SER A 123 -24.98 -34.14 20.56
N SER A 124 -24.44 -33.23 21.39
CA SER A 124 -23.89 -33.60 22.69
C SER A 124 -23.80 -32.42 23.66
N GLY A 125 -24.47 -32.57 24.81
CA GLY A 125 -24.08 -32.00 26.11
C GLY A 125 -24.19 -30.48 26.27
N GLY A 126 -25.28 -30.02 26.89
CA GLY A 126 -25.39 -28.63 27.34
C GLY A 126 -24.67 -28.39 28.68
N GLY A 127 -23.98 -27.25 28.76
CA GLY A 127 -24.02 -26.39 29.95
C GLY A 127 -24.85 -25.14 29.59
N ASP A 128 -25.53 -24.53 30.56
CA ASP A 128 -26.35 -23.32 30.33
C ASP A 128 -25.47 -22.14 29.91
N ALA A 129 -25.32 -21.97 28.60
CA ALA A 129 -24.58 -20.90 27.96
C ALA A 129 -25.45 -20.28 26.86
N THR A 130 -26.02 -19.10 27.16
CA THR A 130 -26.80 -18.30 26.24
C THR A 130 -25.86 -17.64 25.21
N PRO A 131 -26.09 -17.82 23.90
CA PRO A 131 -25.34 -17.10 22.87
C PRO A 131 -25.77 -15.63 22.85
N VAL A 132 -24.79 -14.74 22.74
CA VAL A 132 -24.98 -13.32 22.42
C VAL A 132 -24.82 -13.19 20.92
N LEU A 133 -25.87 -12.75 20.23
CA LEU A 133 -25.88 -12.56 18.78
C LEU A 133 -25.70 -11.09 18.43
N MET A 134 -25.17 -10.81 17.24
CA MET A 134 -25.15 -9.47 16.65
C MET A 134 -26.59 -9.00 16.40
N PRO A 135 -27.06 -7.90 17.02
CA PRO A 135 -28.39 -7.37 16.76
C PRO A 135 -28.46 -6.63 15.43
N GLU A 136 -29.67 -6.35 14.95
CA GLU A 136 -29.91 -5.43 13.84
C GLU A 136 -29.54 -3.99 14.27
N LEU A 137 -28.50 -3.43 13.66
CA LEU A 137 -27.98 -2.08 13.96
C LEU A 137 -28.55 -0.99 13.02
N GLY A 138 -29.57 -1.33 12.23
CA GLY A 138 -30.27 -0.45 11.30
C GLY A 138 -30.76 -1.22 10.07
N GLU A 139 -31.82 -0.73 9.43
CA GLU A 139 -32.51 -1.39 8.30
C GLU A 139 -31.61 -1.66 7.07
N SER A 140 -30.45 -1.02 6.99
CA SER A 140 -29.48 -1.15 5.89
C SER A 140 -28.11 -1.72 6.32
N VAL A 141 -27.97 -2.29 7.52
CA VAL A 141 -26.69 -2.81 8.05
C VAL A 141 -26.71 -4.33 8.06
N THR A 142 -25.94 -4.96 7.16
CA THR A 142 -25.88 -6.43 7.00
C THR A 142 -24.81 -7.09 7.88
N GLU A 143 -23.77 -6.37 8.26
CA GLU A 143 -22.66 -6.84 9.09
C GLU A 143 -22.06 -5.71 9.94
N GLY A 144 -21.41 -6.09 11.06
CA GLY A 144 -20.68 -5.17 11.95
C GLY A 144 -19.30 -5.71 12.28
N THR A 145 -18.30 -4.83 12.39
CA THR A 145 -16.94 -5.20 12.77
C THR A 145 -16.69 -4.92 14.25
N VAL A 146 -16.29 -5.93 15.01
CA VAL A 146 -15.92 -5.78 16.42
C VAL A 146 -14.68 -4.88 16.53
N THR A 147 -14.82 -3.67 17.08
CA THR A 147 -13.68 -2.78 17.32
C THR A 147 -12.96 -3.14 18.61
N ARG A 148 -13.71 -3.52 19.65
CA ARG A 148 -13.14 -3.72 20.99
C ARG A 148 -14.03 -4.53 21.94
N TRP A 149 -13.44 -5.43 22.71
CA TRP A 149 -14.13 -6.07 23.83
C TRP A 149 -14.01 -5.24 25.12
N LEU A 150 -15.16 -4.94 25.75
CA LEU A 150 -15.27 -4.22 27.01
C LEU A 150 -15.21 -5.16 28.22
N LYS A 151 -15.56 -6.44 28.02
CA LYS A 151 -15.51 -7.53 29.01
C LYS A 151 -14.64 -8.67 28.51
N LYS A 152 -13.95 -9.37 29.41
CA LYS A 152 -13.07 -10.50 29.10
C LYS A 152 -13.71 -11.82 29.50
N VAL A 153 -13.25 -12.91 28.88
CA VAL A 153 -13.62 -14.27 29.29
C VAL A 153 -13.29 -14.47 30.78
N GLY A 154 -14.31 -14.84 31.57
CA GLY A 154 -14.26 -14.94 33.02
C GLY A 154 -14.86 -13.74 33.78
N ASP A 155 -15.17 -12.61 33.12
CA ASP A 155 -15.81 -11.47 33.78
C ASP A 155 -17.31 -11.71 34.00
N SER A 156 -17.82 -11.22 35.12
CA SER A 156 -19.26 -11.21 35.41
C SER A 156 -19.95 -10.00 34.78
N VAL A 157 -21.11 -10.24 34.19
CA VAL A 157 -21.92 -9.24 33.47
C VAL A 157 -23.36 -9.27 33.96
N GLN A 158 -24.00 -8.10 34.00
CA GLN A 158 -25.43 -7.98 34.30
C GLN A 158 -26.24 -7.91 33.01
N VAL A 159 -27.57 -8.03 33.09
CA VAL A 159 -28.45 -7.65 31.98
C VAL A 159 -28.21 -6.17 31.64
N ASP A 160 -28.21 -5.84 30.36
CA ASP A 160 -27.97 -4.50 29.80
C ASP A 160 -26.53 -3.94 30.00
N ASP A 161 -25.59 -4.73 30.52
CA ASP A 161 -24.18 -4.33 30.71
C ASP A 161 -23.40 -4.42 29.37
N ALA A 162 -22.65 -3.38 29.01
CA ALA A 162 -21.96 -3.29 27.72
C ALA A 162 -20.83 -4.34 27.60
N LEU A 163 -20.87 -5.15 26.53
CA LEU A 163 -19.97 -6.28 26.31
C LEU A 163 -18.85 -5.97 25.32
N VAL A 164 -19.23 -5.39 24.19
CA VAL A 164 -18.40 -5.26 22.99
C VAL A 164 -18.84 -4.04 22.19
N GLU A 165 -17.87 -3.33 21.63
CA GLU A 165 -18.06 -2.20 20.74
C GLU A 165 -17.96 -2.69 19.28
N VAL A 166 -18.95 -2.32 18.46
CA VAL A 166 -19.07 -2.76 17.07
C VAL A 166 -19.22 -1.53 16.17
N SER A 167 -18.34 -1.44 15.17
CA SER A 167 -18.38 -0.41 14.12
C SER A 167 -19.14 -0.93 12.90
N THR A 168 -20.04 -0.08 12.39
CA THR A 168 -20.76 -0.27 11.14
C THR A 168 -20.34 0.82 10.15
N ASP A 169 -20.79 0.75 8.90
CA ASP A 169 -20.46 1.77 7.90
C ASP A 169 -21.08 3.15 8.18
N LYS A 170 -22.01 3.26 9.16
CA LYS A 170 -22.65 4.51 9.60
C LYS A 170 -22.28 4.95 11.01
N VAL A 171 -22.21 4.03 11.98
CA VAL A 171 -22.05 4.35 13.42
C VAL A 171 -21.33 3.25 14.20
N ASP A 172 -20.62 3.65 15.26
CA ASP A 172 -20.12 2.76 16.30
C ASP A 172 -21.19 2.56 17.39
N THR A 173 -21.48 1.31 17.77
CA THR A 173 -22.51 0.97 18.76
C THR A 173 -21.99 -0.04 19.79
N GLU A 174 -22.30 0.18 21.06
CA GLU A 174 -22.02 -0.79 22.12
C GLU A 174 -23.14 -1.84 22.19
N ILE A 175 -22.78 -3.12 22.15
CA ILE A 175 -23.73 -4.24 22.27
C ILE A 175 -23.87 -4.63 23.75
N PRO A 176 -25.07 -4.49 24.35
CA PRO A 176 -25.31 -4.86 25.74
C PRO A 176 -25.56 -6.36 25.92
N SER A 177 -25.42 -6.84 27.15
CA SER A 177 -25.65 -8.24 27.50
C SER A 177 -27.15 -8.57 27.63
N PRO A 178 -27.67 -9.58 26.91
CA PRO A 178 -29.08 -9.98 27.02
C PRO A 178 -29.40 -10.74 28.32
N VAL A 179 -28.38 -11.24 29.04
CA VAL A 179 -28.53 -12.02 30.28
C VAL A 179 -27.45 -11.66 31.31
N ALA A 180 -27.75 -11.86 32.60
CA ALA A 180 -26.73 -11.81 33.65
C ALA A 180 -26.00 -13.15 33.76
N GLY A 181 -24.67 -13.13 33.87
CA GLY A 181 -23.87 -14.36 33.93
C GLY A 181 -22.36 -14.09 33.92
N VAL A 182 -21.59 -15.07 33.47
CA VAL A 182 -20.13 -14.95 33.24
C VAL A 182 -19.85 -15.17 31.75
N LEU A 183 -18.98 -14.35 31.17
CA LEU A 183 -18.54 -14.51 29.77
C LEU A 183 -17.67 -15.77 29.64
N ILE A 184 -18.18 -16.83 29.01
CA ILE A 184 -17.52 -18.16 28.93
C ILE A 184 -16.55 -18.24 27.75
N SER A 185 -16.94 -17.67 26.60
CA SER A 185 -16.12 -17.67 25.39
C SER A 185 -16.47 -16.48 24.52
N ILE A 186 -15.46 -15.88 23.89
CA ILE A 186 -15.61 -14.93 22.80
C ILE A 186 -15.50 -15.73 21.50
N THR A 187 -16.52 -15.64 20.65
CA THR A 187 -16.61 -16.35 19.36
C THR A 187 -16.14 -15.46 18.21
N ALA A 188 -16.31 -14.13 18.34
CA ALA A 188 -15.78 -13.11 17.44
C ALA A 188 -14.67 -12.28 18.11
N GLU A 189 -13.42 -12.46 17.69
CA GLU A 189 -12.27 -11.69 18.20
C GLU A 189 -12.34 -10.19 17.80
N GLU A 190 -11.47 -9.35 18.37
CA GLU A 190 -11.29 -7.97 17.90
C GLU A 190 -10.84 -7.95 16.42
N ASP A 191 -11.30 -6.94 15.66
CA ASP A 191 -11.22 -6.83 14.20
C ASP A 191 -12.01 -7.91 13.39
N ALA A 192 -12.88 -8.71 14.03
CA ALA A 192 -13.73 -9.66 13.30
C ALA A 192 -15.01 -8.99 12.77
N THR A 193 -15.30 -9.18 11.48
CA THR A 193 -16.59 -8.82 10.88
C THR A 193 -17.58 -9.97 11.08
N VAL A 194 -18.77 -9.64 11.58
CA VAL A 194 -19.82 -10.58 11.97
C VAL A 194 -21.14 -10.14 11.33
N PRO A 195 -21.85 -11.00 10.58
CA PRO A 195 -23.16 -10.65 10.02
C PRO A 195 -24.20 -10.49 11.13
N VAL A 196 -25.27 -9.77 10.85
CA VAL A 196 -26.44 -9.70 11.73
C VAL A 196 -26.94 -11.12 12.06
N GLY A 197 -27.27 -11.37 13.33
CA GLY A 197 -27.60 -12.70 13.86
C GLY A 197 -26.40 -13.63 14.12
N GLY A 198 -25.17 -13.24 13.76
CA GLY A 198 -23.95 -14.02 14.03
C GLY A 198 -23.57 -14.05 15.52
N GLU A 199 -22.97 -15.15 15.98
CA GLU A 199 -22.60 -15.33 17.40
C GLU A 199 -21.34 -14.54 17.78
N LEU A 200 -21.49 -13.57 18.69
CA LEU A 200 -20.39 -12.77 19.22
C LEU A 200 -19.66 -13.48 20.37
N ALA A 201 -20.41 -14.03 21.32
CA ALA A 201 -19.89 -14.69 22.52
C ALA A 201 -20.94 -15.57 23.20
N ARG A 202 -20.53 -16.30 24.25
CA ARG A 202 -21.42 -17.10 25.09
C ARG A 202 -21.33 -16.69 26.56
N ILE A 203 -22.48 -16.50 27.19
CA ILE A 203 -22.61 -16.14 28.61
C ILE A 203 -23.34 -17.26 29.33
N GLY A 204 -22.82 -17.72 30.46
CA GLY A 204 -23.46 -18.80 31.19
C GLY A 204 -23.32 -18.73 32.70
N SER A 205 -23.96 -19.69 33.37
CA SER A 205 -24.11 -19.73 34.82
C SER A 205 -22.88 -20.27 35.55
N GLY A 206 -21.71 -19.68 35.29
CA GLY A 206 -20.54 -19.72 36.17
C GLY A 206 -20.09 -21.11 36.68
N SER A 207 -20.00 -22.11 35.82
CA SER A 207 -19.41 -23.42 36.15
C SER A 207 -18.50 -23.92 35.02
N GLU A 208 -17.27 -24.30 35.41
CA GLU A 208 -16.18 -24.83 34.58
C GLU A 208 -15.69 -23.97 33.40
N ALA A 209 -14.59 -23.26 33.63
CA ALA A 209 -13.71 -22.79 32.56
C ALA A 209 -13.02 -23.99 31.90
N ALA A 210 -13.42 -24.34 30.67
CA ALA A 210 -12.77 -25.39 29.88
C ALA A 210 -11.40 -24.93 29.35
N ALA A 211 -10.40 -25.81 29.45
CA ALA A 211 -9.03 -25.53 29.00
C ALA A 211 -8.91 -25.50 27.46
N PRO A 212 -7.94 -24.74 26.88
CA PRO A 212 -7.77 -24.66 25.43
C PRO A 212 -7.43 -26.03 24.80
N ALA A 213 -8.11 -26.38 23.72
CA ALA A 213 -7.84 -27.58 22.95
C ALA A 213 -6.48 -27.48 22.20
N ALA A 214 -5.72 -28.57 22.19
CA ALA A 214 -4.46 -28.64 21.44
C ALA A 214 -4.71 -28.77 19.92
N PRO A 215 -3.91 -28.13 19.06
CA PRO A 215 -4.09 -28.20 17.61
C PRO A 215 -3.80 -29.60 17.07
N GLN A 216 -4.71 -30.14 16.25
CA GLN A 216 -4.46 -31.37 15.50
C GLN A 216 -3.49 -31.11 14.32
N PRO A 217 -2.61 -32.07 13.97
CA PRO A 217 -1.72 -31.93 12.83
C PRO A 217 -2.50 -32.02 11.50
N PRO A 218 -2.10 -31.25 10.46
CA PRO A 218 -2.78 -31.28 9.17
C PRO A 218 -2.60 -32.64 8.46
N PRO A 219 -3.60 -33.10 7.68
CA PRO A 219 -3.49 -34.34 6.92
C PRO A 219 -2.42 -34.24 5.83
N ALA A 220 -1.63 -35.30 5.65
CA ALA A 220 -0.60 -35.36 4.63
C ALA A 220 -1.22 -35.36 3.21
N PRO A 221 -0.66 -34.60 2.24
CA PRO A 221 -1.17 -34.58 0.88
C PRO A 221 -1.00 -35.95 0.20
N LYS A 222 -2.09 -36.47 -0.37
CA LYS A 222 -2.03 -37.62 -1.28
C LYS A 222 -1.28 -37.21 -2.55
N ALA A 223 -0.44 -38.12 -3.05
CA ALA A 223 0.27 -37.91 -4.31
C ALA A 223 -0.67 -38.05 -5.51
N GLU A 224 -0.76 -37.02 -6.34
CA GLU A 224 -1.37 -37.11 -7.66
C GLU A 224 -0.38 -37.66 -8.71
N PRO A 225 -0.86 -38.40 -9.73
CA PRO A 225 0.00 -38.99 -10.74
C PRO A 225 0.56 -37.94 -11.70
N LYS A 226 1.86 -38.05 -11.96
CA LYS A 226 2.65 -37.19 -12.84
C LYS A 226 2.20 -37.33 -14.32
N PRO A 227 1.85 -36.25 -15.03
CA PRO A 227 1.61 -36.28 -16.47
C PRO A 227 2.86 -36.68 -17.26
N GLU A 228 2.66 -37.49 -18.30
CA GLU A 228 3.72 -37.95 -19.21
C GLU A 228 4.05 -36.85 -20.26
N PRO A 229 5.31 -36.66 -20.71
CA PRO A 229 5.66 -35.52 -21.54
C PRO A 229 5.16 -35.65 -22.99
N ALA A 230 4.51 -34.60 -23.50
CA ALA A 230 4.22 -34.48 -24.94
C ALA A 230 5.54 -34.34 -25.75
N PRO A 231 5.60 -34.90 -26.98
CA PRO A 231 6.83 -34.95 -27.77
C PRO A 231 7.30 -33.57 -28.25
N GLN A 232 8.61 -33.32 -28.16
CA GLN A 232 9.24 -32.08 -28.61
C GLN A 232 9.28 -31.98 -30.15
N PRO A 233 9.00 -30.80 -30.74
CA PRO A 233 9.29 -30.53 -32.15
C PRO A 233 10.80 -30.57 -32.46
N GLN A 234 11.16 -31.08 -33.63
CA GLN A 234 12.56 -31.17 -34.07
C GLN A 234 13.18 -29.77 -34.31
N PRO A 235 14.45 -29.54 -33.91
CA PRO A 235 15.15 -28.29 -34.24
C PRO A 235 15.43 -28.17 -35.74
N GLN A 236 15.04 -27.04 -36.35
CA GLN A 236 15.53 -26.66 -37.67
C GLN A 236 17.02 -26.24 -37.59
N PRO A 237 17.87 -26.58 -38.59
CA PRO A 237 19.29 -26.25 -38.54
C PRO A 237 19.55 -24.76 -38.80
N GLN A 238 20.14 -24.06 -37.82
CA GLN A 238 20.70 -22.72 -38.03
C GLN A 238 22.00 -22.77 -38.84
N PRO A 239 22.27 -21.77 -39.72
CA PRO A 239 23.49 -21.72 -40.52
C PRO A 239 24.74 -21.39 -39.69
N GLN A 240 25.88 -21.91 -40.14
CA GLN A 240 27.17 -21.82 -39.46
C GLN A 240 27.74 -20.38 -39.41
N PRO A 241 28.24 -19.90 -38.26
CA PRO A 241 29.11 -18.73 -38.20
C PRO A 241 30.48 -19.02 -38.83
N GLN A 242 30.96 -18.12 -39.68
CA GLN A 242 32.29 -18.21 -40.29
C GLN A 242 33.41 -17.97 -39.26
N ALA A 243 34.49 -18.75 -39.35
CA ALA A 243 35.64 -18.60 -38.48
C ALA A 243 36.51 -17.38 -38.85
N GLN A 244 36.92 -16.60 -37.85
CA GLN A 244 38.03 -15.65 -37.94
C GLN A 244 39.17 -16.08 -36.99
N PRO A 245 40.44 -15.77 -37.31
CA PRO A 245 41.58 -16.47 -36.73
C PRO A 245 42.01 -15.98 -35.34
N LYS A 246 42.55 -16.92 -34.59
CA LYS A 246 43.08 -16.80 -33.22
C LYS A 246 44.49 -16.17 -33.20
N PRO A 247 44.77 -15.15 -32.37
CA PRO A 247 46.14 -14.72 -32.05
C PRO A 247 46.85 -15.69 -31.08
N GLU A 248 48.16 -15.85 -31.24
CA GLU A 248 49.02 -16.68 -30.38
C GLU A 248 49.38 -16.03 -29.03
N PRO A 249 49.69 -16.82 -27.99
CA PRO A 249 50.15 -16.30 -26.70
C PRO A 249 51.66 -16.01 -26.70
N THR A 250 52.05 -14.86 -26.15
CA THR A 250 53.45 -14.49 -25.83
C THR A 250 53.64 -14.36 -24.30
N PRO A 251 54.88 -14.42 -23.75
CA PRO A 251 55.12 -15.22 -22.54
C PRO A 251 55.16 -14.42 -21.23
N ALA A 252 55.06 -15.15 -20.11
CA ALA A 252 55.15 -14.63 -18.76
C ALA A 252 56.56 -14.12 -18.36
N PRO A 253 56.67 -13.01 -17.62
CA PRO A 253 57.90 -12.64 -16.89
C PRO A 253 58.09 -13.45 -15.61
N ALA A 254 59.35 -13.76 -15.28
CA ALA A 254 59.77 -14.48 -14.08
C ALA A 254 59.85 -13.56 -12.82
N PRO A 255 59.91 -14.11 -11.59
CA PRO A 255 59.66 -13.35 -10.35
C PRO A 255 60.89 -12.59 -9.82
N GLN A 256 60.63 -11.52 -9.05
CA GLN A 256 61.63 -10.78 -8.26
C GLN A 256 61.37 -10.87 -6.74
N PRO A 257 62.38 -10.63 -5.88
CA PRO A 257 62.54 -11.39 -4.64
C PRO A 257 61.92 -10.80 -3.35
N LYS A 258 61.85 -11.69 -2.35
CA LYS A 258 61.45 -11.50 -0.95
C LYS A 258 61.95 -10.19 -0.30
N ALA A 259 61.04 -9.53 0.41
CA ALA A 259 61.39 -8.60 1.49
C ALA A 259 61.67 -9.36 2.81
N ALA A 260 62.50 -8.76 3.67
CA ALA A 260 62.86 -9.19 5.02
C ALA A 260 63.13 -7.92 5.89
N PRO A 261 63.24 -7.99 7.24
CA PRO A 261 62.17 -7.45 8.08
C PRO A 261 62.54 -6.21 8.93
N GLU A 262 61.57 -5.79 9.75
CA GLU A 262 61.54 -4.63 10.67
C GLU A 262 62.75 -4.47 11.61
N PRO A 263 63.05 -3.23 12.05
CA PRO A 263 63.77 -2.95 13.29
C PRO A 263 62.81 -2.81 14.50
N LYS A 264 63.17 -3.48 15.61
CA LYS A 264 62.46 -3.45 16.90
C LYS A 264 62.53 -2.06 17.59
N ALA A 265 61.48 -1.72 18.33
CA ALA A 265 61.56 -0.75 19.43
C ALA A 265 61.80 -1.48 20.77
N GLN A 266 62.58 -0.86 21.67
CA GLN A 266 62.92 -1.38 23.01
C GLN A 266 62.25 -0.54 24.12
N PRO A 267 61.86 -1.11 25.27
CA PRO A 267 61.10 -0.39 26.30
C PRO A 267 61.94 0.10 27.50
N ALA A 268 61.53 1.21 28.10
CA ALA A 268 61.94 1.70 29.43
C ALA A 268 60.93 2.76 29.91
N GLN A 269 60.64 3.01 31.19
CA GLN A 269 60.79 2.25 32.45
C GLN A 269 59.79 2.88 33.47
N ALA A 270 59.55 2.27 34.64
CA ALA A 270 58.45 2.65 35.53
C ALA A 270 58.87 3.28 36.88
N GLN A 271 58.01 4.18 37.40
CA GLN A 271 57.73 4.46 38.83
C GLN A 271 58.88 5.07 39.70
N PRO A 272 58.64 5.67 40.90
CA PRO A 272 57.54 5.51 41.91
C PRO A 272 56.62 6.75 42.07
N ALA A 273 55.42 6.74 42.65
CA ALA A 273 54.74 5.97 43.73
C ALA A 273 54.88 6.57 45.16
N ASP A 274 53.78 7.20 45.62
CA ASP A 274 53.31 7.37 47.01
C ASP A 274 51.77 7.51 46.92
N ALA A 275 50.93 6.55 47.37
CA ALA A 275 50.66 6.09 48.73
C ALA A 275 49.69 7.00 49.53
N SER A 276 48.39 6.67 49.51
CA SER A 276 47.51 6.49 50.69
C SER A 276 46.02 6.76 50.41
N GLY A 277 45.14 5.89 50.92
CA GLY A 277 43.76 6.28 51.27
C GLY A 277 42.66 5.73 50.37
N ASP A 278 42.14 4.55 50.73
CA ASP A 278 40.81 4.12 50.33
C ASP A 278 39.79 5.06 50.99
N GLY A 279 39.01 5.79 50.19
CA GLY A 279 38.21 6.90 50.72
C GLY A 279 37.40 7.61 49.65
N THR A 280 36.20 7.11 49.37
CA THR A 280 35.19 7.90 48.66
C THR A 280 34.98 9.22 49.43
N PRO A 281 35.24 10.40 48.83
CA PRO A 281 35.21 11.65 49.56
C PRO A 281 33.83 11.86 50.19
N TYR A 282 33.77 12.20 51.47
CA TYR A 282 32.50 12.34 52.18
C TYR A 282 31.74 13.59 51.69
N VAL A 283 30.86 13.37 50.71
CA VAL A 283 30.04 14.42 50.08
C VAL A 283 28.70 14.54 50.79
N THR A 284 28.36 15.76 51.23
CA THR A 284 27.07 16.05 51.87
C THR A 284 25.90 15.87 50.88
N PRO A 285 24.68 15.49 51.35
CA PRO A 285 23.54 15.21 50.46
C PRO A 285 23.20 16.33 49.48
N LEU A 286 23.36 17.60 49.91
CA LEU A 286 23.13 18.77 49.06
C LEU A 286 24.08 18.84 47.86
N VAL A 287 25.35 18.46 48.04
CA VAL A 287 26.36 18.48 46.97
C VAL A 287 26.16 17.30 46.02
N ARG A 288 25.72 16.14 46.53
CA ARG A 288 25.31 14.99 45.69
C ARG A 288 24.08 15.33 44.83
N LYS A 289 23.07 15.97 45.41
CA LYS A 289 21.88 16.44 44.68
C LYS A 289 22.26 17.44 43.57
N LEU A 290 23.07 18.45 43.92
CA LEU A 290 23.49 19.49 42.96
C LEU A 290 24.35 18.93 41.81
N ALA A 291 25.19 17.94 42.08
CA ALA A 291 26.00 17.28 41.06
C ALA A 291 25.15 16.44 40.09
N ALA A 292 24.12 15.74 40.61
CA ALA A 292 23.15 15.04 39.76
C ALA A 292 22.33 16.02 38.90
N GLU A 293 21.84 17.12 39.49
CA GLU A 293 21.07 18.17 38.77
C GLU A 293 21.89 18.84 37.65
N ASN A 294 23.20 18.97 37.81
CA ASN A 294 24.09 19.58 36.80
C ASN A 294 24.85 18.55 35.95
N ASN A 295 24.57 17.26 36.15
CA ASN A 295 25.17 16.15 35.40
C ASN A 295 26.73 16.16 35.47
N ILE A 296 27.25 16.33 36.68
CA ILE A 296 28.69 16.42 37.03
C ILE A 296 29.11 15.18 37.82
N ASP A 297 30.15 14.49 37.34
CA ASP A 297 30.77 13.41 38.09
C ASP A 297 31.67 13.95 39.20
N LEU A 298 31.29 13.66 40.44
CA LEU A 298 32.02 14.05 41.65
C LEU A 298 33.43 13.42 41.74
N SER A 299 33.71 12.33 41.02
CA SER A 299 35.07 11.76 40.97
C SER A 299 36.07 12.68 40.26
N SER A 300 35.57 13.54 39.35
CA SER A 300 36.36 14.48 38.56
C SER A 300 36.52 15.88 39.19
N VAL A 301 35.90 16.12 40.37
CA VAL A 301 35.87 17.44 41.01
C VAL A 301 36.79 17.48 42.22
N THR A 302 37.91 18.21 42.10
CA THR A 302 38.82 18.47 43.22
C THR A 302 38.16 19.38 44.27
N GLY A 303 37.87 18.84 45.45
CA GLY A 303 37.19 19.56 46.52
C GLY A 303 38.08 20.58 47.26
N THR A 304 37.60 21.82 47.42
CA THR A 304 38.35 22.91 48.09
C THR A 304 38.14 22.98 49.61
N GLY A 305 37.25 22.15 50.17
CA GLY A 305 36.96 22.14 51.59
C GLY A 305 38.03 21.47 52.45
N VAL A 306 38.19 21.96 53.68
CA VAL A 306 39.10 21.39 54.71
C VAL A 306 38.99 19.85 54.76
N GLY A 307 40.09 19.17 54.45
CA GLY A 307 40.16 17.71 54.31
C GLY A 307 39.78 17.18 52.91
N GLY A 308 39.97 17.96 51.83
CA GLY A 308 39.69 17.54 50.45
C GLY A 308 38.20 17.41 50.10
N ARG A 309 37.31 17.99 50.90
CA ARG A 309 35.85 17.81 50.75
C ARG A 309 35.28 18.71 49.65
N ILE A 310 34.50 18.11 48.76
CA ILE A 310 33.79 18.81 47.68
C ILE A 310 32.67 19.67 48.27
N ARG A 311 32.68 20.97 47.95
CA ARG A 311 31.70 21.98 48.37
C ARG A 311 30.74 22.32 47.23
N LYS A 312 29.63 22.99 47.57
CA LYS A 312 28.66 23.53 46.60
C LYS A 312 29.33 24.37 45.50
N GLN A 313 30.33 25.17 45.87
CA GLN A 313 31.09 26.04 44.97
C GLN A 313 31.86 25.23 43.92
N ASP A 314 32.45 24.11 44.30
CA ASP A 314 33.28 23.28 43.41
C ASP A 314 32.43 22.62 42.31
N VAL A 315 31.22 22.14 42.67
CA VAL A 315 30.27 21.56 41.71
C VAL A 315 29.70 22.61 40.75
N LEU A 316 29.41 23.83 41.23
CA LEU A 316 28.95 24.92 40.36
C LEU A 316 30.05 25.37 39.40
N ALA A 317 31.30 25.50 39.86
CA ALA A 317 32.43 25.82 38.99
C ALA A 317 32.70 24.73 37.94
N ALA A 318 32.48 23.45 38.28
CA ALA A 318 32.55 22.35 37.32
C ALA A 318 31.40 22.40 36.30
N ALA A 319 30.18 22.74 36.73
CA ALA A 319 29.01 22.93 35.87
C ALA A 319 29.20 24.10 34.89
N GLU A 320 29.71 25.24 35.37
CA GLU A 320 30.02 26.41 34.53
C GLU A 320 31.10 26.09 33.48
N ARG A 321 32.17 25.37 33.84
CA ARG A 321 33.18 24.93 32.86
C ARG A 321 32.60 23.97 31.83
N LYS A 322 31.74 23.04 32.23
CA LYS A 322 31.05 22.13 31.29
C LYS A 322 30.17 22.91 30.31
N GLN A 323 29.36 23.84 30.82
CA GLN A 323 28.52 24.71 29.98
C GLN A 323 29.33 25.66 29.08
N GLN A 324 30.53 26.07 29.48
CA GLN A 324 31.45 26.84 28.63
C GLN A 324 32.12 25.97 27.56
N ALA A 325 32.45 24.71 27.86
CA ALA A 325 32.96 23.75 26.87
C ALA A 325 31.88 23.38 25.83
N ASP A 326 30.63 23.17 26.26
CA ASP A 326 29.48 22.86 25.39
C ASP A 326 29.01 24.07 24.54
N LYS A 327 29.43 25.29 24.90
CA LYS A 327 29.07 26.54 24.18
C LYS A 327 30.23 27.23 23.46
N ALA A 328 31.43 26.63 23.44
CA ALA A 328 32.56 27.19 22.70
C ALA A 328 32.46 26.83 21.20
N PRO A 329 32.35 27.82 20.28
CA PRO A 329 32.49 27.55 18.86
C PRO A 329 33.92 27.08 18.57
N ALA A 330 34.06 26.05 17.73
CA ALA A 330 35.37 25.59 17.28
C ALA A 330 36.09 26.72 16.51
N ALA A 331 37.05 27.37 17.16
CA ALA A 331 37.82 28.47 16.58
C ALA A 331 38.60 28.00 15.35
N ALA A 332 38.44 28.70 14.24
CA ALA A 332 39.10 28.38 12.99
C ALA A 332 40.62 28.58 13.08
N ALA A 333 41.38 27.50 12.90
CA ALA A 333 42.81 27.59 12.62
C ALA A 333 43.02 28.00 11.16
N ALA A 334 43.90 28.97 10.92
CA ALA A 334 44.27 29.41 9.58
C ALA A 334 45.04 28.30 8.81
N PRO A 335 44.98 28.26 7.46
CA PRO A 335 45.52 27.15 6.69
C PRO A 335 47.05 27.22 6.52
N THR A 336 47.70 26.08 6.69
CA THR A 336 49.09 25.83 6.24
C THR A 336 49.04 24.99 4.95
N PRO A 337 49.90 25.23 3.93
CA PRO A 337 49.82 24.53 2.65
C PRO A 337 50.07 23.01 2.72
N ALA A 338 49.37 22.30 1.85
CA ALA A 338 49.19 20.85 1.83
C ALA A 338 50.46 19.97 1.79
N ALA A 339 50.37 18.83 2.48
CA ALA A 339 50.79 17.52 1.95
C ALA A 339 49.56 16.58 2.01
N GLY A 340 49.35 15.79 0.96
CA GLY A 340 48.08 15.08 0.78
C GLY A 340 47.98 13.78 1.57
N GLU A 341 47.17 13.77 2.62
CA GLU A 341 46.59 12.53 3.15
C GLU A 341 45.17 12.34 2.60
N ALA A 342 44.93 11.19 1.97
CA ALA A 342 43.61 10.80 1.50
C ALA A 342 42.68 10.69 2.71
N ARG A 343 41.63 11.53 2.77
CA ARG A 343 40.58 11.42 3.78
C ARG A 343 39.99 10.00 3.70
N LYS A 344 40.33 9.17 4.69
CA LYS A 344 39.61 7.91 4.95
C LYS A 344 38.13 8.27 5.02
N ALA A 345 37.33 7.64 4.16
CA ALA A 345 35.89 7.74 4.27
C ALA A 345 35.48 7.35 5.70
N ALA A 346 34.54 8.08 6.29
CA ALA A 346 33.92 7.64 7.53
C ALA A 346 33.40 6.22 7.31
N PRO A 347 33.58 5.28 8.26
CA PRO A 347 33.05 3.94 8.12
C PRO A 347 31.55 4.04 7.86
N ALA A 348 31.09 3.39 6.78
CA ALA A 348 29.67 3.32 6.49
C ALA A 348 28.95 2.78 7.73
N PRO A 349 27.79 3.35 8.12
CA PRO A 349 27.05 2.85 9.26
C PRO A 349 26.76 1.36 9.05
N THR A 350 27.23 0.53 9.98
CA THR A 350 26.94 -0.91 9.96
C THR A 350 25.43 -1.06 9.89
N PRO A 351 24.86 -1.81 8.92
CA PRO A 351 23.42 -1.96 8.82
C PRO A 351 22.91 -2.67 10.08
N ALA A 352 22.35 -1.90 11.00
CA ALA A 352 21.65 -2.41 12.17
C ALA A 352 20.39 -3.12 11.64
N PRO A 353 20.30 -4.45 11.74
CA PRO A 353 19.22 -5.17 11.08
C PRO A 353 18.00 -5.12 12.00
N ALA A 354 17.28 -3.99 11.99
CA ALA A 354 16.09 -3.78 12.81
C ALA A 354 15.08 -4.94 12.67
N LEU A 355 14.98 -5.52 11.47
CA LEU A 355 14.11 -6.65 11.12
C LEU A 355 14.74 -8.04 11.33
N ALA A 356 15.96 -8.17 11.90
CA ALA A 356 16.60 -9.47 12.12
C ALA A 356 15.77 -10.41 13.00
N HIS A 357 15.03 -9.85 13.95
CA HIS A 357 14.15 -10.58 14.87
C HIS A 357 12.97 -11.28 14.18
N LEU A 358 12.64 -10.91 12.93
CA LEU A 358 11.56 -11.53 12.15
C LEU A 358 11.97 -12.87 11.50
N ARG A 359 13.26 -13.20 11.45
CA ARG A 359 13.76 -14.41 10.77
C ARG A 359 13.19 -15.68 11.43
N GLY A 360 12.43 -16.46 10.66
CA GLY A 360 11.80 -17.69 11.14
C GLY A 360 10.48 -17.48 11.90
N THR A 361 9.92 -16.26 11.89
CA THR A 361 8.62 -15.95 12.49
C THR A 361 7.53 -15.83 11.43
N THR A 362 6.28 -16.06 11.84
CA THR A 362 5.07 -15.78 11.05
C THR A 362 4.23 -14.77 11.84
N GLN A 363 3.73 -13.73 11.17
CA GLN A 363 2.92 -12.66 11.79
C GLN A 363 1.77 -12.28 10.85
N LYS A 364 0.61 -11.88 11.41
CA LYS A 364 -0.51 -11.33 10.64
C LYS A 364 -0.08 -10.00 10.02
N ALA A 365 -0.35 -9.78 8.74
CA ALA A 365 -0.01 -8.51 8.09
C ALA A 365 -0.82 -7.35 8.71
N SER A 366 -0.20 -6.20 8.95
CA SER A 366 -0.91 -5.00 9.45
C SER A 366 -1.98 -4.55 8.46
N ARG A 367 -3.03 -3.86 8.95
CA ARG A 367 -4.12 -3.36 8.10
C ARG A 367 -3.62 -2.48 6.95
N ILE A 368 -2.67 -1.57 7.23
CA ILE A 368 -1.99 -0.75 6.20
C ILE A 368 -1.31 -1.64 5.16
N ARG A 369 -0.57 -2.68 5.56
CA ARG A 369 0.10 -3.60 4.61
C ARG A 369 -0.89 -4.37 3.74
N GLN A 370 -2.03 -4.80 4.29
CA GLN A 370 -3.10 -5.45 3.53
C GLN A 370 -3.72 -4.50 2.51
N ILE A 371 -4.04 -3.26 2.92
CA ILE A 371 -4.57 -2.22 2.03
C ILE A 371 -3.58 -1.92 0.90
N THR A 372 -2.28 -1.74 1.19
CA THR A 372 -1.25 -1.56 0.16
C THR A 372 -1.24 -2.73 -0.83
N ALA A 373 -1.25 -3.97 -0.34
CA ALA A 373 -1.18 -5.17 -1.18
C ALA A 373 -2.41 -5.39 -2.08
N ASN A 374 -3.59 -4.93 -1.65
CA ASN A 374 -4.79 -4.91 -2.49
C ASN A 374 -4.71 -3.76 -3.51
N LYS A 375 -4.48 -2.52 -3.07
CA LYS A 375 -4.47 -1.34 -3.95
C LYS A 375 -3.37 -1.38 -5.03
N THR A 376 -2.17 -1.90 -4.75
CA THR A 376 -1.14 -2.06 -5.79
C THR A 376 -1.47 -3.18 -6.77
N ARG A 377 -2.17 -4.24 -6.34
CA ARG A 377 -2.64 -5.32 -7.22
C ARG A 377 -3.78 -4.84 -8.12
N GLU A 378 -4.77 -4.16 -7.54
CA GLU A 378 -5.86 -3.50 -8.28
C GLU A 378 -5.29 -2.53 -9.33
N SER A 379 -4.34 -1.67 -8.95
CA SER A 379 -3.63 -0.77 -9.86
C SER A 379 -2.98 -1.51 -11.03
N LEU A 380 -2.23 -2.59 -10.79
CA LEU A 380 -1.59 -3.38 -11.85
C LEU A 380 -2.58 -4.15 -12.74
N GLN A 381 -3.76 -4.52 -12.22
CA GLN A 381 -4.78 -5.23 -12.99
C GLN A 381 -5.65 -4.28 -13.82
N ALA A 382 -5.91 -3.07 -13.32
CA ALA A 382 -6.84 -2.11 -13.89
C ALA A 382 -6.19 -1.00 -14.74
N THR A 383 -4.87 -1.01 -14.96
CA THR A 383 -4.17 0.02 -15.76
C THR A 383 -3.08 -0.59 -16.66
N ALA A 384 -2.87 -0.04 -17.86
CA ALA A 384 -1.88 -0.52 -18.81
C ALA A 384 -0.50 0.11 -18.53
N GLN A 385 0.13 -0.23 -17.41
CA GLN A 385 1.33 0.46 -16.94
C GLN A 385 2.55 0.24 -17.84
N LEU A 386 3.15 1.33 -18.32
CA LEU A 386 4.47 1.34 -18.95
C LEU A 386 5.38 2.35 -18.27
N THR A 387 6.65 1.99 -18.04
CA THR A 387 7.66 2.90 -17.49
C THR A 387 8.64 3.36 -18.57
N GLN A 388 8.76 4.67 -18.76
CA GLN A 388 9.83 5.30 -19.55
C GLN A 388 10.80 6.01 -18.61
N THR A 389 12.12 5.86 -18.84
CA THR A 389 13.14 6.50 -18.01
C THR A 389 13.94 7.51 -18.82
N HIS A 390 14.24 8.67 -18.23
CA HIS A 390 15.20 9.64 -18.78
C HIS A 390 16.37 9.88 -17.83
N GLU A 391 17.56 10.10 -18.40
CA GLU A 391 18.75 10.55 -17.66
C GLU A 391 18.79 12.09 -17.63
N VAL A 392 19.10 12.66 -16.46
CA VAL A 392 19.14 14.11 -16.22
C VAL A 392 20.46 14.53 -15.55
N ASP A 393 21.16 15.51 -16.12
CA ASP A 393 22.37 16.13 -15.57
C ASP A 393 22.03 17.20 -14.53
N MET A 394 21.94 16.76 -13.27
CA MET A 394 21.68 17.59 -12.10
C MET A 394 22.89 18.46 -11.68
N THR A 395 24.01 18.50 -12.43
CA THR A 395 25.25 19.15 -11.98
C THR A 395 25.07 20.64 -11.68
N ARG A 396 24.32 21.37 -12.51
CA ARG A 396 23.99 22.79 -12.25
C ARG A 396 23.19 22.96 -10.97
N LEU A 397 22.14 22.15 -10.80
CA LEU A 397 21.27 22.19 -9.63
C LEU A 397 22.00 21.79 -8.32
N VAL A 398 22.90 20.81 -8.39
CA VAL A 398 23.79 20.44 -7.28
C VAL A 398 24.69 21.61 -6.87
N GLY A 399 25.24 22.35 -7.84
CA GLY A 399 26.00 23.57 -7.61
C GLY A 399 25.16 24.68 -6.98
N LEU A 400 24.00 24.99 -7.58
CA LEU A 400 23.07 26.01 -7.09
C LEU A 400 22.62 25.74 -5.65
N ARG A 401 22.13 24.52 -5.38
CA ARG A 401 21.74 24.09 -4.03
C ARG A 401 22.90 24.20 -3.04
N ALA A 402 24.12 23.86 -3.43
CA ALA A 402 25.28 23.97 -2.54
C ALA A 402 25.56 25.42 -2.11
N ARG A 403 25.32 26.41 -3.00
CA ARG A 403 25.39 27.85 -2.68
C ARG A 403 24.23 28.31 -1.79
N ALA A 404 23.00 27.94 -2.14
CA ALA A 404 21.79 28.49 -1.52
C ALA A 404 21.38 27.88 -0.18
N LYS A 405 21.67 26.59 0.07
CA LYS A 405 21.04 25.78 1.13
C LYS A 405 21.12 26.36 2.56
N ALA A 406 22.17 27.11 2.88
CA ALA A 406 22.37 27.65 4.23
C ALA A 406 21.44 28.85 4.48
N ALA A 407 21.51 29.87 3.63
CA ALA A 407 20.63 31.03 3.68
C ALA A 407 19.15 30.66 3.50
N PHE A 408 18.85 29.64 2.68
CA PHE A 408 17.49 29.12 2.53
C PHE A 408 16.98 28.49 3.84
N ALA A 409 17.78 27.67 4.52
CA ALA A 409 17.37 27.05 5.78
C ALA A 409 17.19 28.08 6.90
N GLU A 410 18.03 29.12 6.94
CA GLU A 410 17.89 30.25 7.85
C GLU A 410 16.61 31.07 7.60
N ARG A 411 16.26 31.30 6.34
CA ARG A 411 15.08 32.10 5.94
C ARG A 411 13.76 31.35 6.02
N GLU A 412 13.71 30.11 5.56
CA GLU A 412 12.46 29.35 5.41
C GLU A 412 12.20 28.36 6.56
N GLY A 413 13.17 28.15 7.46
CA GLY A 413 13.08 27.20 8.58
C GLY A 413 13.16 25.72 8.17
N VAL A 414 13.34 25.42 6.88
CA VAL A 414 13.38 24.05 6.34
C VAL A 414 14.59 23.82 5.44
N ASN A 415 15.12 22.60 5.42
CA ASN A 415 16.28 22.26 4.61
C ASN A 415 15.93 22.28 3.11
N LEU A 416 16.70 23.03 2.32
CA LEU A 416 16.64 22.94 0.86
C LEU A 416 17.12 21.54 0.42
N THR A 417 16.22 20.72 -0.09
CA THR A 417 16.54 19.41 -0.71
C THR A 417 16.43 19.49 -2.24
N PHE A 418 16.59 18.38 -2.96
CA PHE A 418 16.38 18.37 -4.43
C PHE A 418 14.90 18.21 -4.82
N LEU A 419 14.08 17.65 -3.93
CA LEU A 419 12.68 17.30 -4.23
C LEU A 419 11.80 18.51 -4.56
N PRO A 420 11.91 19.69 -3.91
CA PRO A 420 11.13 20.87 -4.29
C PRO A 420 11.42 21.38 -5.72
N PHE A 421 12.66 21.27 -6.20
CA PHE A 421 13.01 21.63 -7.58
C PHE A 421 12.40 20.65 -8.58
N ILE A 422 12.43 19.35 -8.27
CA ILE A 422 11.79 18.32 -9.11
C ILE A 422 10.28 18.50 -9.10
N ALA A 423 9.66 18.74 -7.94
CA ALA A 423 8.24 19.04 -7.83
C ALA A 423 7.85 20.29 -8.64
N ARG A 424 8.64 21.37 -8.58
CA ARG A 424 8.43 22.57 -9.41
C ARG A 424 8.53 22.27 -10.90
N ALA A 425 9.55 21.51 -11.33
CA ALA A 425 9.69 21.11 -12.73
C ALA A 425 8.57 20.18 -13.22
N VAL A 426 8.05 19.31 -12.34
CA VAL A 426 6.87 18.47 -12.59
C VAL A 426 5.62 19.33 -12.75
N ILE A 427 5.36 20.28 -11.84
CA ILE A 427 4.23 21.23 -11.94
C ILE A 427 4.30 22.03 -13.24
N ASP A 428 5.47 22.61 -13.55
CA ASP A 428 5.69 23.37 -14.78
C ASP A 428 5.40 22.49 -16.02
N ALA A 429 5.73 21.19 -15.98
CA ALA A 429 5.47 20.24 -17.06
C ALA A 429 3.99 19.78 -17.13
N LEU A 430 3.31 19.55 -15.99
CA LEU A 430 1.90 19.15 -15.96
C LEU A 430 1.00 20.22 -16.62
N LYS A 431 1.30 21.50 -16.39
CA LYS A 431 0.64 22.65 -17.05
C LYS A 431 0.83 22.70 -18.57
N ILE A 432 1.89 22.08 -19.08
CA ILE A 432 2.22 22.03 -20.52
C ILE A 432 1.67 20.76 -21.18
N HIS A 433 1.57 19.66 -20.42
CA HIS A 433 1.12 18.34 -20.89
C HIS A 433 -0.09 17.87 -20.07
N PRO A 434 -1.29 18.48 -20.26
CA PRO A 434 -2.45 18.24 -19.41
C PRO A 434 -2.97 16.80 -19.47
N ASN A 435 -2.68 16.04 -20.53
CA ASN A 435 -2.97 14.61 -20.61
C ASN A 435 -2.18 13.75 -19.60
N VAL A 436 -1.10 14.28 -19.02
CA VAL A 436 -0.37 13.65 -17.91
C VAL A 436 -0.98 14.01 -16.55
N ASN A 437 -1.65 15.17 -16.45
CA ASN A 437 -2.45 15.59 -15.29
C ASN A 437 -3.94 15.23 -15.50
N ALA A 438 -4.21 13.95 -15.76
CA ALA A 438 -5.54 13.47 -16.12
C ALA A 438 -5.81 12.07 -15.54
N SER A 439 -7.07 11.61 -15.66
CA SER A 439 -7.52 10.27 -15.34
C SER A 439 -8.44 9.72 -16.43
N TYR A 440 -8.32 8.43 -16.74
CA TYR A 440 -9.24 7.71 -17.63
C TYR A 440 -10.21 6.88 -16.79
N ASN A 441 -11.52 7.07 -17.02
CA ASN A 441 -12.56 6.20 -16.49
C ASN A 441 -12.94 5.18 -17.56
N GLU A 442 -12.73 3.90 -17.28
CA GLU A 442 -13.00 2.80 -18.23
C GLU A 442 -14.50 2.47 -18.36
N GLU A 443 -15.28 2.70 -17.30
CA GLU A 443 -16.73 2.45 -17.25
C GLU A 443 -17.46 3.49 -18.11
N THR A 444 -17.22 4.79 -17.84
CA THR A 444 -17.84 5.88 -18.60
C THR A 444 -17.14 6.17 -19.92
N LYS A 445 -15.91 5.66 -20.12
CA LYS A 445 -15.03 5.89 -21.29
C LYS A 445 -14.61 7.36 -21.43
N GLU A 446 -14.62 8.09 -20.32
CA GLU A 446 -14.29 9.52 -20.27
C GLU A 446 -12.84 9.76 -19.82
N ILE A 447 -12.29 10.89 -20.28
CA ILE A 447 -11.01 11.41 -19.81
C ILE A 447 -11.28 12.70 -19.04
N THR A 448 -10.96 12.70 -17.75
CA THR A 448 -10.99 13.90 -16.91
C THR A 448 -9.60 14.51 -16.90
N TYR A 449 -9.49 15.75 -17.41
CA TYR A 449 -8.28 16.56 -17.31
C TYR A 449 -8.41 17.46 -16.08
N PHE A 450 -7.43 17.44 -15.17
CA PHE A 450 -7.49 18.23 -13.95
C PHE A 450 -6.99 19.66 -14.19
N ASP A 451 -7.69 20.64 -13.61
CA ASP A 451 -7.40 22.08 -13.71
C ASP A 451 -6.39 22.59 -12.66
N ALA A 452 -5.96 21.73 -11.75
CA ALA A 452 -4.96 21.99 -10.73
C ALA A 452 -3.99 20.80 -10.54
N GLU A 453 -2.78 21.08 -10.05
CA GLU A 453 -1.80 20.04 -9.67
C GLU A 453 -1.84 19.77 -8.17
N HIS A 454 -2.33 18.58 -7.79
CA HIS A 454 -2.31 18.09 -6.42
C HIS A 454 -1.25 16.98 -6.32
N LEU A 455 -0.10 17.29 -5.72
CA LEU A 455 1.05 16.38 -5.73
C LEU A 455 1.04 15.42 -4.54
N GLY A 456 0.87 14.12 -4.84
CA GLY A 456 1.17 13.04 -3.91
C GLY A 456 2.67 12.87 -3.70
N PHE A 457 3.09 12.58 -2.48
CA PHE A 457 4.48 12.26 -2.14
C PHE A 457 4.56 10.94 -1.39
N ALA A 458 5.28 9.97 -1.93
CA ALA A 458 5.50 8.70 -1.24
C ALA A 458 6.43 8.89 -0.03
N VAL A 459 5.92 8.65 1.18
CA VAL A 459 6.64 8.77 2.45
C VAL A 459 6.76 7.41 3.13
N ASP A 460 8.00 6.99 3.36
CA ASP A 460 8.33 5.81 4.14
C ASP A 460 8.15 6.09 5.65
N THR A 461 7.40 5.21 6.33
CA THR A 461 7.07 5.28 7.76
C THR A 461 7.19 3.90 8.40
N GLU A 462 7.29 3.83 9.73
CA GLU A 462 7.40 2.55 10.46
C GLU A 462 6.19 1.62 10.25
N GLN A 463 5.01 2.19 9.95
CA GLN A 463 3.78 1.43 9.69
C GLN A 463 3.68 0.92 8.23
N GLY A 464 4.44 1.52 7.31
CA GLY A 464 4.40 1.23 5.87
C GLY A 464 4.56 2.49 5.00
N LEU A 465 4.32 2.32 3.71
CA LEU A 465 4.35 3.42 2.75
C LEU A 465 3.01 4.18 2.78
N LEU A 466 3.07 5.50 2.96
CA LEU A 466 1.93 6.40 2.80
C LEU A 466 2.19 7.31 1.60
N SER A 467 1.14 7.80 0.94
CA SER A 467 1.26 8.72 -0.20
C SER A 467 0.44 10.00 -0.01
N PRO A 468 0.72 10.80 1.05
CA PRO A 468 -0.04 12.01 1.32
C PRO A 468 0.14 13.09 0.24
N VAL A 469 -0.86 13.97 0.13
CA VAL A 469 -1.06 14.89 -0.98
C VAL A 469 -0.91 16.35 -0.53
N VAL A 470 -0.06 17.09 -1.23
CA VAL A 470 -0.03 18.56 -1.16
C VAL A 470 -1.04 19.09 -2.19
N HIS A 471 -2.22 19.48 -1.71
CA HIS A 471 -3.25 20.09 -2.58
C HIS A 471 -2.83 21.48 -3.06
N ASN A 472 -3.25 21.83 -4.28
CA ASN A 472 -2.92 23.10 -4.94
C ASN A 472 -1.39 23.37 -4.98
N ALA A 473 -0.59 22.32 -5.11
CA ALA A 473 0.86 22.43 -5.22
C ALA A 473 1.27 23.30 -6.42
N GLY A 474 0.43 23.32 -7.46
CA GLY A 474 0.52 24.18 -8.65
C GLY A 474 0.75 25.67 -8.40
N ASP A 475 0.24 26.19 -7.29
CA ASP A 475 0.30 27.62 -6.92
C ASP A 475 1.48 27.95 -5.99
N LEU A 476 2.17 26.92 -5.49
CA LEU A 476 3.26 27.10 -4.54
C LEU A 476 4.57 27.52 -5.23
N SER A 477 5.25 28.50 -4.63
CA SER A 477 6.64 28.82 -4.95
C SER A 477 7.56 27.68 -4.52
N LEU A 478 8.82 27.67 -4.98
CA LEU A 478 9.83 26.69 -4.55
C LEU A 478 9.96 26.61 -3.00
N ALA A 479 9.88 27.75 -2.32
CA ALA A 479 9.89 27.83 -0.86
C ALA A 479 8.59 27.30 -0.22
N GLY A 480 7.43 27.56 -0.84
CA GLY A 480 6.15 26.98 -0.46
C GLY A 480 6.17 25.45 -0.54
N LEU A 481 6.61 24.91 -1.68
CA LEU A 481 6.81 23.47 -1.89
C LEU A 481 7.77 22.87 -0.87
N ALA A 482 8.91 23.50 -0.61
CA ALA A 482 9.88 23.02 0.38
C ALA A 482 9.29 22.90 1.79
N ARG A 483 8.47 23.87 2.22
CA ARG A 483 7.77 23.82 3.51
C ARG A 483 6.67 22.77 3.53
N ALA A 484 5.80 22.75 2.51
CA ALA A 484 4.69 21.80 2.43
C ALA A 484 5.16 20.34 2.40
N ILE A 485 6.18 20.02 1.60
CA ILE A 485 6.80 18.69 1.53
C ILE A 485 7.45 18.30 2.87
N ALA A 486 8.10 19.24 3.56
CA ALA A 486 8.71 18.97 4.86
C ALA A 486 7.68 18.72 5.97
N ASP A 487 6.61 19.53 6.02
CA ASP A 487 5.51 19.40 6.97
C ASP A 487 4.75 18.09 6.76
N ILE A 488 4.27 17.82 5.54
CA ILE A 488 3.44 16.64 5.26
C ILE A 488 4.23 15.33 5.48
N ALA A 489 5.53 15.32 5.18
CA ALA A 489 6.40 14.17 5.46
C ALA A 489 6.75 14.02 6.95
N ALA A 490 6.74 15.11 7.74
CA ALA A 490 6.86 15.01 9.19
C ALA A 490 5.57 14.43 9.80
N ARG A 491 4.41 14.95 9.38
CA ARG A 491 3.09 14.51 9.87
C ARG A 491 2.74 13.09 9.46
N ALA A 492 3.15 12.64 8.26
CA ALA A 492 3.07 11.24 7.84
C ALA A 492 3.84 10.30 8.79
N ARG A 493 5.09 10.64 9.15
CA ARG A 493 5.89 9.82 10.07
C ARG A 493 5.41 9.87 11.51
N SER A 494 4.75 10.94 11.93
CA SER A 494 4.21 11.08 13.28
C SER A 494 2.75 10.64 13.42
N GLY A 495 2.11 10.10 12.37
CA GLY A 495 0.69 9.72 12.38
C GLY A 495 -0.30 10.88 12.48
N ASN A 496 0.10 12.11 12.15
CA ASN A 496 -0.70 13.34 12.27
C ASN A 496 -1.16 13.88 10.89
N LEU A 497 -1.39 12.99 9.92
CA LEU A 497 -2.06 13.35 8.66
C LEU A 497 -3.56 13.48 8.90
N LYS A 498 -4.19 14.36 8.13
CA LYS A 498 -5.64 14.46 8.06
C LYS A 498 -6.19 13.53 6.98
N PRO A 499 -7.48 13.12 7.05
CA PRO A 499 -8.07 12.25 6.03
C PRO A 499 -8.07 12.84 4.60
N ASP A 500 -8.27 14.15 4.46
CA ASP A 500 -8.24 14.85 3.16
C ASP A 500 -6.88 14.73 2.48
N GLU A 501 -5.81 14.79 3.26
CA GLU A 501 -4.42 14.71 2.80
C GLU A 501 -3.99 13.31 2.33
N LEU A 502 -4.85 12.29 2.41
CA LEU A 502 -4.59 10.94 1.90
C LEU A 502 -5.27 10.64 0.55
N SER A 503 -5.95 11.63 -0.05
CA SER A 503 -6.76 11.46 -1.26
C SER A 503 -6.66 12.68 -2.19
N GLY A 504 -7.31 12.65 -3.36
CA GLY A 504 -7.39 13.81 -4.26
C GLY A 504 -6.08 14.28 -4.92
N GLY A 505 -5.02 13.47 -4.88
CA GLY A 505 -3.80 13.72 -5.65
C GLY A 505 -4.02 13.43 -7.14
N THR A 506 -3.51 14.28 -8.03
CA THR A 506 -3.61 14.15 -9.48
C THR A 506 -2.34 13.55 -10.10
N PHE A 507 -1.20 13.68 -9.42
CA PHE A 507 0.09 13.11 -9.83
C PHE A 507 0.95 12.81 -8.60
N THR A 508 1.73 11.73 -8.60
CA THR A 508 2.59 11.33 -7.46
C THR A 508 4.08 11.35 -7.79
N ILE A 509 4.89 11.80 -6.83
CA ILE A 509 6.36 11.72 -6.87
C ILE A 509 6.85 10.75 -5.77
N THR A 510 7.66 9.76 -6.12
CA THR A 510 8.32 8.83 -5.17
C THR A 510 9.84 8.95 -5.20
N ASN A 511 10.47 9.11 -4.03
CA ASN A 511 11.92 9.34 -3.91
C ASN A 511 12.68 8.12 -3.37
N ILE A 512 12.86 7.14 -4.24
CA ILE A 512 13.70 5.95 -4.03
C ILE A 512 15.20 6.27 -3.92
N GLY A 513 15.66 7.39 -4.49
CA GLY A 513 17.06 7.79 -4.52
C GLY A 513 17.68 8.05 -3.14
N SER A 514 16.85 8.31 -2.13
CA SER A 514 17.26 8.41 -0.73
C SER A 514 17.88 7.12 -0.18
N GLN A 515 17.48 5.96 -0.70
CA GLN A 515 18.02 4.63 -0.35
C GLN A 515 19.08 4.13 -1.35
N GLY A 516 19.53 4.99 -2.28
CA GLY A 516 20.58 4.66 -3.24
C GLY A 516 20.11 3.95 -4.53
N ALA A 517 18.81 3.71 -4.71
CA ALA A 517 18.27 3.16 -5.94
C ALA A 517 18.52 4.11 -7.13
N LEU A 518 18.99 3.57 -8.26
CA LEU A 518 19.24 4.38 -9.47
C LEU A 518 17.95 4.72 -10.21
N PHE A 519 17.07 3.73 -10.38
CA PHE A 519 15.71 3.83 -10.89
C PHE A 519 14.94 2.61 -10.39
N ASP A 520 13.62 2.65 -10.53
CA ASP A 520 12.67 1.56 -10.29
C ASP A 520 11.47 1.78 -11.23
N THR A 521 10.48 0.89 -11.23
CA THR A 521 9.20 1.07 -11.95
C THR A 521 8.08 1.32 -10.94
N PRO A 522 7.73 2.58 -10.63
CA PRO A 522 6.64 2.88 -9.70
C PRO A 522 5.32 2.24 -10.15
N ILE A 523 4.56 1.69 -9.21
CA ILE A 523 3.18 1.25 -9.48
C ILE A 523 2.26 2.45 -9.30
N LEU A 524 1.37 2.70 -10.27
CA LEU A 524 0.46 3.85 -10.25
C LEU A 524 -0.47 3.86 -9.03
N VAL A 525 -1.00 5.03 -8.71
CA VAL A 525 -2.05 5.24 -7.70
C VAL A 525 -3.31 5.75 -8.41
N PRO A 526 -4.18 4.86 -8.94
CA PRO A 526 -5.44 5.26 -9.57
C PRO A 526 -6.27 6.18 -8.64
N PRO A 527 -6.97 7.20 -9.19
CA PRO A 527 -7.22 7.44 -10.62
C PRO A 527 -6.07 8.17 -11.37
N GLN A 528 -4.92 8.43 -10.75
CA GLN A 528 -3.81 9.16 -11.39
C GLN A 528 -3.25 8.37 -12.57
N ALA A 529 -3.17 8.99 -13.75
CA ALA A 529 -2.63 8.34 -14.94
C ALA A 529 -1.10 8.22 -14.96
N ALA A 530 -0.36 8.91 -14.07
CA ALA A 530 1.10 8.89 -14.08
C ALA A 530 1.75 9.13 -12.71
N MET A 531 2.97 8.61 -12.55
CA MET A 531 3.77 8.70 -11.33
C MET A 531 5.28 8.76 -11.64
N LEU A 532 5.98 9.74 -11.06
CA LEU A 532 7.42 9.94 -11.25
C LEU A 532 8.24 9.38 -10.10
N GLY A 533 9.17 8.47 -10.40
CA GLY A 533 10.25 8.09 -9.50
C GLY A 533 11.46 9.02 -9.63
N THR A 534 12.12 9.34 -8.52
CA THR A 534 13.38 10.09 -8.52
C THR A 534 14.53 9.22 -8.01
N GLY A 535 15.46 8.90 -8.91
CA GLY A 535 16.66 8.12 -8.62
C GLY A 535 17.73 8.84 -7.79
N ALA A 536 18.71 8.08 -7.32
CA ALA A 536 19.86 8.60 -6.58
C ALA A 536 20.73 9.50 -7.48
N ILE A 537 21.05 10.71 -6.99
CA ILE A 537 21.96 11.62 -7.69
C ILE A 537 23.41 11.13 -7.48
N VAL A 538 24.01 10.57 -8.52
CA VAL A 538 25.31 9.89 -8.47
C VAL A 538 26.31 10.49 -9.45
N LYS A 539 27.60 10.48 -9.10
CA LYS A 539 28.65 10.94 -10.02
C LYS A 539 28.89 9.91 -11.13
N ARG A 540 28.96 10.39 -12.38
CA ARG A 540 29.24 9.61 -13.60
C ARG A 540 30.16 10.40 -14.54
N PRO A 541 31.07 9.74 -15.29
CA PRO A 541 31.71 10.37 -16.43
C PRO A 541 30.69 10.52 -17.58
N ARG A 542 30.65 11.69 -18.21
CA ARG A 542 29.80 11.96 -19.38
C ARG A 542 30.58 12.77 -20.42
N VAL A 543 30.23 12.59 -21.69
CA VAL A 543 30.61 13.55 -22.74
C VAL A 543 29.86 14.87 -22.49
N ILE A 544 30.59 15.97 -22.63
CA ILE A 544 30.15 17.34 -22.49
C ILE A 544 30.48 18.02 -23.81
N VAL A 545 29.48 18.61 -24.43
CA VAL A 545 29.64 19.48 -25.61
C VAL A 545 29.65 20.92 -25.11
N ASP A 546 30.63 21.72 -25.53
CA ASP A 546 30.66 23.16 -25.25
C ASP A 546 29.85 23.97 -26.29
N GLU A 547 29.79 25.30 -26.12
CA GLU A 547 29.06 26.22 -27.01
C GLU A 547 29.61 26.25 -28.45
N PHE A 548 30.83 25.74 -28.67
CA PHE A 548 31.48 25.65 -29.97
C PHE A 548 31.41 24.24 -30.59
N GLY A 549 30.77 23.28 -29.90
CA GLY A 549 30.66 21.90 -30.34
C GLY A 549 31.83 20.99 -29.96
N ASN A 550 32.78 21.43 -29.14
CA ASN A 550 33.91 20.59 -28.72
C ASN A 550 33.46 19.57 -27.67
N GLU A 551 33.87 18.31 -27.84
CA GLU A 551 33.59 17.24 -26.90
C GLU A 551 34.70 17.09 -25.85
N SER A 552 34.30 16.92 -24.59
CA SER A 552 35.19 16.60 -23.47
C SER A 552 34.54 15.62 -22.50
N ILE A 553 35.32 14.78 -21.82
CA ILE A 553 34.79 13.91 -20.76
C ILE A 553 34.93 14.63 -19.41
N GLY A 554 33.81 14.77 -18.69
CA GLY A 554 33.80 15.34 -17.34
C GLY A 554 32.88 14.60 -16.39
N VAL A 555 33.07 14.85 -15.09
CA VAL A 555 32.26 14.23 -14.03
C VAL A 555 30.98 15.02 -13.82
N ARG A 556 29.83 14.40 -14.10
CA ARG A 556 28.49 14.95 -13.92
C ARG A 556 27.76 14.28 -12.76
N SER A 557 26.81 15.00 -12.17
CA SER A 557 25.90 14.50 -11.14
C SER A 557 24.60 14.10 -11.82
N ILE A 558 24.39 12.80 -12.00
CA ILE A 558 23.33 12.23 -12.84
C ILE A 558 22.20 11.68 -11.97
N CYS A 559 20.96 11.92 -12.38
CA CYS A 559 19.74 11.30 -11.85
C CYS A 559 18.99 10.58 -12.97
N TYR A 560 18.33 9.47 -12.66
CA TYR A 560 17.33 8.86 -13.55
C TYR A 560 15.94 9.19 -13.05
N LEU A 561 15.06 9.55 -13.99
CA LEU A 561 13.65 9.84 -13.77
C LEU A 561 12.80 8.80 -14.52
N PRO A 562 12.47 7.65 -13.89
CA PRO A 562 11.43 6.76 -14.37
C PRO A 562 10.04 7.39 -14.17
N LEU A 563 9.28 7.55 -15.25
CA LEU A 563 7.85 7.84 -15.24
C LEU A 563 7.10 6.56 -15.58
N THR A 564 6.28 6.05 -14.65
CA THR A 564 5.23 5.10 -15.01
C THR A 564 3.98 5.87 -15.41
N TYR A 565 3.28 5.40 -16.43
CA TYR A 565 2.02 5.96 -16.91
C TYR A 565 1.06 4.87 -17.38
N ASP A 566 -0.24 5.17 -17.39
CA ASP A 566 -1.28 4.31 -17.95
C ASP A 566 -1.35 4.52 -19.48
N HIS A 567 -0.93 3.51 -20.24
CA HIS A 567 -0.88 3.56 -21.70
C HIS A 567 -2.27 3.60 -22.36
N ARG A 568 -3.37 3.46 -21.59
CA ARG A 568 -4.72 3.75 -22.09
C ARG A 568 -4.98 5.25 -22.32
N LEU A 569 -4.23 6.12 -21.64
CA LEU A 569 -4.37 7.58 -21.71
C LEU A 569 -3.14 8.29 -22.27
N ILE A 570 -1.93 7.80 -21.96
CA ILE A 570 -0.67 8.48 -22.24
C ILE A 570 0.15 7.61 -23.20
N ASP A 571 0.39 8.11 -24.41
CA ASP A 571 1.29 7.45 -25.35
C ASP A 571 2.76 7.65 -24.98
N GLY A 572 3.63 6.72 -25.37
CA GLY A 572 5.08 6.84 -25.14
C GLY A 572 5.74 8.08 -25.79
N ALA A 573 5.10 8.71 -26.77
CA ALA A 573 5.51 10.00 -27.30
C ALA A 573 5.19 11.16 -26.34
N ASP A 574 4.06 11.10 -25.64
CA ASP A 574 3.62 12.12 -24.70
C ASP A 574 4.43 12.04 -23.40
N ALA A 575 4.61 10.83 -22.87
CA ALA A 575 5.52 10.55 -21.76
C ALA A 575 6.95 11.05 -22.05
N GLY A 576 7.43 10.86 -23.29
CA GLY A 576 8.74 11.34 -23.73
C GLY A 576 8.84 12.87 -23.78
N ARG A 577 7.79 13.56 -24.27
CA ARG A 577 7.75 15.03 -24.27
C ARG A 577 7.67 15.60 -22.85
N PHE A 578 6.87 15.00 -21.97
CA PHE A 578 6.77 15.38 -20.55
C PHE A 578 8.10 15.22 -19.82
N LEU A 579 8.75 14.05 -19.92
CA LEU A 579 10.07 13.82 -19.34
C LEU A 579 11.15 14.73 -19.93
N THR A 580 11.08 15.05 -21.23
CA THR A 580 11.99 16.02 -21.88
C THR A 580 11.80 17.43 -21.32
N THR A 581 10.55 17.87 -21.06
CA THR A 581 10.27 19.16 -20.41
C THR A 581 10.86 19.23 -19.00
N ILE A 582 10.65 18.20 -18.18
CA ILE A 582 11.24 18.11 -16.83
C ILE A 582 12.77 18.12 -16.90
N LYS A 583 13.35 17.30 -17.79
CA LYS A 583 14.81 17.22 -18.03
C LYS A 583 15.39 18.59 -18.36
N HIS A 584 14.82 19.32 -19.33
CA HIS A 584 15.30 20.63 -19.72
C HIS A 584 15.23 21.63 -18.56
N ARG A 585 14.11 21.68 -17.82
CA ARG A 585 13.95 22.59 -16.67
C ARG A 585 14.98 22.32 -15.56
N LEU A 586 15.32 21.05 -15.31
CA LEU A 586 16.32 20.67 -14.30
C LEU A 586 17.78 20.84 -14.77
N GLU A 587 18.08 20.62 -16.05
CA GLU A 587 19.42 20.78 -16.64
C GLU A 587 19.78 22.24 -16.92
N GLU A 588 18.79 23.08 -17.23
CA GLU A 588 18.92 24.53 -17.22
C GLU A 588 19.31 25.01 -15.82
N GLY A 589 18.59 24.53 -14.80
CA GLY A 589 18.87 24.81 -13.40
C GLY A 589 18.59 26.25 -12.96
N ALA A 590 17.90 27.04 -13.79
CA ALA A 590 17.55 28.44 -13.53
C ALA A 590 16.46 28.55 -12.45
N PHE A 591 16.90 28.54 -11.19
CA PHE A 591 16.09 28.72 -9.98
C PHE A 591 16.69 29.76 -9.02
N GLU A 592 17.69 30.54 -9.47
CA GLU A 592 18.32 31.62 -8.70
C GLU A 592 17.28 32.61 -8.13
N ALA A 593 16.31 33.03 -8.96
CA ALA A 593 15.25 33.95 -8.56
C ALA A 593 14.36 33.37 -7.43
N ASP A 594 14.00 32.09 -7.50
CA ASP A 594 13.23 31.38 -6.46
C ASP A 594 13.98 31.27 -5.12
N LEU A 595 15.31 31.36 -5.17
CA LEU A 595 16.19 31.25 -4.01
C LEU A 595 16.61 32.62 -3.45
N GLY A 596 16.42 33.71 -4.21
CA GLY A 596 16.87 35.05 -3.89
C GLY A 596 18.37 35.24 -4.10
N LEU A 597 18.90 34.75 -5.23
CA LEU A 597 20.30 34.83 -5.66
C LEU A 597 20.49 35.69 -6.91
#